data_AF-A0A352JCI3-F1
#
_entry.id   AF-A0A352JCI3-F1
#
_cell.length_a   1.000
_cell.length_b   1.000
_cell.length_c   1.000
_cell.angle_alpha   90.00
_cell.angle_beta   90.00
_cell.angle_gamma   90.00
#
_symmetry.space_group_name_H-M   'P 1'
#
loop_
_entity.id
_entity.type
_entity.pdbx_description
1 polymer ?
#
loop_
_entity_poly.entity_id
_entity_poly.type
_entity_poly.pdbx_seq_one_letter_code
_entity_poly.pdbx_strand_id
1 'polypeptide(L)'
;MSQKMSKSLVDYLKEVPDPRAAQGSRDDLWQILLIIIMGIMSGQHGYQGLGRFIERHRRSLIKQLGLKQGTAPSYSTIRRIMLNVDYAELNKAFNQWIQEQGIVTGAVIAGDGKSLRNTVSNADNDKQNFISMVSLFSQQQGIVVATAIMENKKESEICVIQQLLSQLKLENHVIIKAWVLSIFRMHGFDSIKAAIDQISHNIPAMASLLM
;
A
#
# COMPACT_ATOMS: atom_id res chain seq x y z
N MET A 1 6.24 32.06 7.63
CA MET A 1 5.65 30.81 7.09
C MET A 1 5.85 29.73 8.14
N SER A 2 4.80 29.38 8.87
CA SER A 2 4.89 28.31 9.88
C SER A 2 5.08 26.98 9.15
N GLN A 3 6.24 26.34 9.29
CA GLN A 3 6.41 24.96 8.87
C GLN A 3 5.40 24.13 9.67
N LYS A 4 4.30 23.73 9.03
CA LYS A 4 3.36 22.78 9.61
C LYS A 4 4.16 21.50 9.85
N MET A 5 4.42 21.15 11.11
CA MET A 5 5.05 19.87 11.42
C MET A 5 4.12 18.77 10.89
N SER A 6 4.51 18.14 9.78
CA SER A 6 3.77 17.00 9.22
C SER A 6 3.75 15.89 10.26
N LYS A 7 2.59 15.26 10.47
CA LYS A 7 2.50 14.13 11.40
C LYS A 7 3.43 13.02 10.92
N SER A 8 4.09 12.37 11.88
CA SER A 8 4.94 11.21 11.60
C SER A 8 4.09 9.96 11.36
N LEU A 9 4.67 8.92 10.74
CA LEU A 9 4.02 7.61 10.63
C LEU A 9 3.55 7.08 12.00
N VAL A 10 4.32 7.35 13.05
CA VAL A 10 3.99 6.94 14.43
C VAL A 10 2.69 7.57 14.90
N ASP A 11 2.41 8.81 14.52
CA ASP A 11 1.19 9.51 14.93
C ASP A 11 -0.04 8.85 14.31
N TYR A 12 0.06 8.39 13.06
CA TYR A 12 -1.00 7.62 12.40
C TYR A 12 -1.14 6.19 12.93
N LEU A 13 -0.03 5.53 13.25
CA LEU A 13 -0.09 4.19 13.85
C LEU A 13 -0.77 4.18 15.23
N LYS A 14 -0.73 5.29 15.97
CA LYS A 14 -1.46 5.45 17.23
C LYS A 14 -2.97 5.56 17.06
N GLU A 15 -3.44 5.92 15.86
CA GLU A 15 -4.87 6.03 15.55
C GLU A 15 -5.49 4.64 15.23
N VAL A 16 -4.66 3.61 15.01
CA VAL A 16 -5.13 2.24 14.73
C VAL A 16 -5.71 1.60 16.01
N PRO A 17 -6.96 1.10 15.98
CA PRO A 17 -7.58 0.46 17.13
C PRO A 17 -6.82 -0.78 17.61
N ASP A 18 -6.63 -0.91 18.93
CA ASP A 18 -6.01 -2.10 19.52
C ASP A 18 -7.00 -3.26 19.61
N PRO A 19 -6.76 -4.39 18.91
CA PRO A 19 -7.67 -5.54 18.95
C PRO A 19 -7.53 -6.36 20.24
N ARG A 20 -6.59 -6.03 21.13
CA ARG A 20 -6.37 -6.76 22.39
C ARG A 20 -7.31 -6.26 23.49
N ALA A 21 -7.72 -7.17 24.36
CA ALA A 21 -8.44 -6.79 25.58
C ALA A 21 -7.58 -5.90 26.49
N ALA A 22 -8.21 -4.90 27.13
CA ALA A 22 -7.54 -3.89 27.96
C ALA A 22 -6.67 -4.48 29.09
N GLN A 23 -7.05 -5.64 29.65
CA GLN A 23 -6.31 -6.31 30.73
C GLN A 23 -5.04 -7.05 30.28
N GLY A 24 -4.76 -7.17 28.97
CA GLY A 24 -3.64 -7.95 28.44
C GLY A 24 -2.55 -7.16 27.71
N SER A 25 -2.66 -5.83 27.64
CA SER A 25 -1.77 -5.00 26.82
C SER A 25 -0.52 -4.57 27.60
N ARG A 26 0.60 -5.26 27.35
CA ARG A 26 1.92 -4.96 27.94
C ARG A 26 2.66 -3.83 27.22
N ASP A 27 2.45 -3.73 25.91
CA ASP A 27 3.10 -2.78 24.99
C ASP A 27 2.01 -2.10 24.16
N ASP A 28 2.21 -0.85 23.76
CA ASP A 28 1.23 -0.13 22.94
C ASP A 28 1.19 -0.73 21.52
N LEU A 29 0.01 -0.81 20.91
CA LEU A 29 -0.15 -1.42 19.58
C LEU A 29 0.78 -0.77 18.54
N TRP A 30 0.86 0.56 18.54
CA TRP A 30 1.69 1.31 17.59
C TRP A 30 3.17 0.91 17.68
N GLN A 31 3.68 0.59 18.88
CA GLN A 31 5.07 0.13 19.06
C GLN A 31 5.27 -1.23 18.40
N ILE A 32 4.30 -2.14 18.56
CA ILE A 32 4.34 -3.47 17.96
C ILE A 32 4.27 -3.37 16.43
N LEU A 33 3.35 -2.54 15.90
CA LEU A 33 3.22 -2.31 14.46
C LEU A 33 4.51 -1.73 13.88
N LEU A 34 5.12 -0.75 14.55
CA LEU A 34 6.39 -0.16 14.13
C LEU A 34 7.52 -1.20 14.12
N ILE A 35 7.59 -2.08 15.12
CA ILE A 35 8.56 -3.19 15.16
C ILE A 35 8.37 -4.14 13.98
N ILE A 36 7.12 -4.47 13.63
CA ILE A 36 6.80 -5.31 12.46
C ILE A 36 7.28 -4.63 11.18
N ILE A 37 6.99 -3.34 11.00
CA ILE A 37 7.44 -2.56 9.83
C ILE A 37 8.97 -2.55 9.73
N MET A 38 9.68 -2.27 10.82
CA MET A 38 11.15 -2.30 10.84
C MET A 38 11.71 -3.69 10.50
N GLY A 39 11.07 -4.75 10.99
CA GLY A 39 11.44 -6.13 10.66
C GLY A 39 11.26 -6.44 9.18
N ILE A 40 10.14 -6.02 8.59
CA ILE A 40 9.87 -6.19 7.15
C ILE A 40 10.86 -5.39 6.30
N MET A 41 11.14 -4.14 6.66
CA MET A 41 12.16 -3.30 6.00
C MET A 41 13.57 -3.93 6.10
N SER A 42 13.82 -4.71 7.16
CA SER A 42 15.05 -5.49 7.35
C SER A 42 15.01 -6.86 6.64
N GLY A 43 14.08 -7.07 5.69
CA GLY A 43 13.97 -8.27 4.88
C GLY A 43 13.32 -9.47 5.59
N GLN A 44 12.66 -9.27 6.73
CA GLN A 44 11.97 -10.36 7.44
C GLN A 44 10.50 -10.44 7.04
N HIS A 45 10.16 -11.34 6.13
CA HIS A 45 8.81 -11.47 5.57
C HIS A 45 7.93 -12.54 6.23
N GLY A 46 8.42 -13.21 7.28
CA GLY A 46 7.68 -14.27 7.97
C GLY A 46 7.80 -14.17 9.49
N TYR A 47 6.85 -14.77 10.21
CA TYR A 47 6.77 -14.70 11.67
C TYR A 47 8.07 -15.11 12.38
N GLN A 48 8.72 -16.18 11.91
CA GLN A 48 10.00 -16.63 12.48
C GLN A 48 11.12 -15.61 12.26
N GLY A 49 11.16 -15.00 11.07
CA GLY A 49 12.11 -13.92 10.75
C GLY A 49 11.91 -12.71 11.66
N LEU A 50 10.65 -12.28 11.82
CA LEU A 50 10.30 -11.19 12.74
C LEU A 50 10.70 -11.51 14.18
N GLY A 51 10.42 -12.73 14.67
CA GLY A 51 10.84 -13.16 16.00
C GLY A 51 12.36 -13.10 16.19
N ARG A 52 13.14 -13.58 15.21
CA ARG A 52 14.61 -13.49 15.24
C ARG A 52 15.11 -12.04 15.20
N PHE A 53 14.48 -11.19 14.40
CA PHE A 53 14.80 -9.76 14.34
C PHE A 53 14.57 -9.06 15.68
N ILE A 54 13.44 -9.35 16.33
CA ILE A 54 13.11 -8.78 17.63
C ILE A 54 14.11 -9.22 18.69
N GLU A 55 14.45 -10.52 18.72
CA GLU A 55 15.40 -11.02 19.71
C GLU A 55 16.80 -10.43 19.51
N ARG A 56 17.27 -10.36 18.26
CA ARG A 56 18.57 -9.76 17.92
C ARG A 56 18.67 -8.30 18.35
N HIS A 57 17.60 -7.53 18.17
CA HIS A 57 17.60 -6.09 18.46
C HIS A 57 16.89 -5.74 19.78
N ARG A 58 16.59 -6.73 20.64
CA ARG A 58 15.75 -6.59 21.84
C ARG A 58 16.13 -5.37 22.68
N ARG A 59 17.41 -5.23 23.04
CA ARG A 59 17.91 -4.12 23.87
C ARG A 59 17.70 -2.76 23.21
N SER A 60 17.94 -2.66 21.91
CA SER A 60 17.75 -1.41 21.15
C SER A 60 16.27 -1.05 21.04
N LEU A 61 15.42 -2.03 20.74
CA LEU A 61 13.97 -1.85 20.64
C LEU A 61 13.38 -1.36 21.97
N ILE A 62 13.74 -2.00 23.09
CA ILE A 62 13.29 -1.58 24.42
C ILE A 62 13.70 -0.14 24.71
N LYS A 63 14.98 0.20 24.47
CA LYS A 63 15.54 1.53 24.76
C LYS A 63 14.93 2.62 23.89
N GLN A 64 14.85 2.40 22.58
CA GLN A 64 14.43 3.44 21.63
C GLN A 64 12.91 3.64 21.59
N LEU A 65 12.13 2.58 21.80
CA LEU A 65 10.67 2.69 21.77
C LEU A 65 10.05 2.94 23.14
N GLY A 66 10.81 2.82 24.23
CA GLY A 66 10.28 2.99 25.59
C GLY A 66 9.22 1.94 25.93
N LEU A 67 9.53 0.66 25.69
CA LEU A 67 8.58 -0.43 25.95
C LEU A 67 8.29 -0.54 27.46
N LYS A 68 7.02 -0.46 27.84
CA LYS A 68 6.54 -0.19 29.21
C LYS A 68 7.05 -1.18 30.26
N GLN A 69 7.27 -2.45 29.89
CA GLN A 69 7.74 -3.49 30.81
C GLN A 69 9.21 -3.87 30.62
N GLY A 70 9.97 -3.12 29.80
CA GLY A 70 11.36 -3.47 29.51
C GLY A 70 11.51 -4.79 28.75
N THR A 71 10.46 -5.27 28.10
CA THR A 71 10.45 -6.51 27.33
C THR A 71 10.03 -6.24 25.90
N ALA A 72 10.66 -6.89 24.92
CA ALA A 72 10.22 -6.85 23.53
C ALA A 72 9.06 -7.83 23.28
N PRO A 73 8.17 -7.56 22.30
CA PRO A 73 7.04 -8.42 22.01
C PRO A 73 7.48 -9.81 21.58
N SER A 74 6.83 -10.84 22.15
CA SER A 74 7.11 -12.23 21.79
C SER A 74 6.62 -12.58 20.39
N TYR A 75 7.14 -13.66 19.82
CA TYR A 75 6.62 -14.27 18.59
C TYR A 75 5.09 -14.44 18.63
N SER A 76 4.56 -14.96 19.76
CA SER A 76 3.14 -15.17 19.96
C SER A 76 2.34 -13.85 19.98
N THR A 77 2.94 -12.78 20.49
CA THR A 77 2.36 -11.43 20.46
C THR A 77 2.27 -10.92 19.02
N ILE A 78 3.35 -11.00 18.25
CA ILE A 78 3.38 -10.58 16.83
C ILE A 78 2.33 -11.34 16.03
N ARG A 79 2.30 -12.67 16.15
CA ARG A 79 1.32 -13.50 15.43
C ARG A 79 -0.12 -13.12 15.78
N ARG A 80 -0.41 -12.87 17.07
CA ARG A 80 -1.75 -12.48 17.51
C ARG A 80 -2.16 -11.12 16.95
N ILE A 81 -1.27 -10.14 16.98
CA ILE A 81 -1.54 -8.82 16.39
C ILE A 81 -1.79 -8.94 14.90
N MET A 82 -0.89 -9.60 14.16
CA MET A 82 -1.05 -9.77 12.71
C MET A 82 -2.35 -10.49 12.32
N LEU A 83 -2.88 -11.37 13.16
CA LEU A 83 -4.14 -12.08 12.87
C LEU A 83 -5.40 -11.27 13.16
N ASN A 84 -5.34 -10.30 14.09
CA ASN A 84 -6.54 -9.63 14.62
C ASN A 84 -6.55 -8.13 14.38
N VAL A 85 -5.47 -7.53 13.86
CA VAL A 85 -5.45 -6.11 13.51
C VAL A 85 -6.50 -5.83 12.43
N ASP A 86 -7.21 -4.72 12.57
CA ASP A 86 -8.10 -4.25 11.52
C ASP A 86 -7.27 -3.70 10.35
N TYR A 87 -7.23 -4.45 9.26
CA TYR A 87 -6.49 -4.07 8.06
C TYR A 87 -7.04 -2.82 7.39
N ALA A 88 -8.34 -2.54 7.52
CA ALA A 88 -8.94 -1.36 6.91
C ALA A 88 -8.48 -0.09 7.65
N GLU A 89 -8.50 -0.10 8.98
CA GLU A 89 -8.00 1.03 9.77
C GLU A 89 -6.48 1.20 9.64
N LEU A 90 -5.71 0.10 9.56
CA LEU A 90 -4.28 0.19 9.29
C LEU A 90 -3.99 0.77 7.89
N ASN A 91 -4.73 0.34 6.88
CA ASN A 91 -4.60 0.85 5.50
C ASN A 91 -4.94 2.35 5.43
N LYS A 92 -6.02 2.75 6.11
CA LYS A 92 -6.43 4.15 6.24
C LYS A 92 -5.35 5.01 6.92
N ALA A 93 -4.78 4.54 8.03
CA ALA A 93 -3.67 5.22 8.71
C ALA A 93 -2.46 5.40 7.78
N PHE A 94 -2.12 4.36 7.00
CA PHE A 94 -1.06 4.44 5.98
C PHE A 94 -1.38 5.46 4.87
N ASN A 95 -2.59 5.40 4.30
CA ASN A 95 -3.01 6.31 3.22
C ASN A 95 -3.04 7.77 3.68
N GLN A 96 -3.47 8.04 4.91
CA GLN A 96 -3.45 9.40 5.46
C GLN A 96 -2.02 9.90 5.68
N TRP A 97 -1.14 9.06 6.21
CA TRP A 97 0.26 9.40 6.41
C TRP A 97 0.97 9.77 5.10
N ILE A 98 0.79 8.96 4.06
CA ILE A 98 1.46 9.20 2.78
C ILE A 98 0.90 10.43 2.06
N GLN A 99 -0.40 10.71 2.19
CA GLN A 99 -1.01 11.92 1.63
C GLN A 99 -0.43 13.19 2.27
N GLU A 100 -0.05 13.16 3.55
CA GLU A 100 0.65 14.29 4.20
C GLU A 100 2.08 14.49 3.69
N GLN A 101 2.73 13.47 3.14
CA GLN A 101 4.08 13.61 2.56
C GLN A 101 4.06 14.39 1.23
N GLY A 102 2.89 14.50 0.59
CA GLY A 102 2.70 15.23 -0.65
C GLY A 102 3.11 14.42 -1.89
N ILE A 103 2.28 14.52 -2.93
CA ILE A 103 2.57 13.98 -4.26
C ILE A 103 3.11 15.14 -5.11
N VAL A 104 4.20 14.91 -5.83
CA VAL A 104 4.77 15.92 -6.72
C VAL A 104 3.79 16.24 -7.85
N THR A 105 3.58 17.52 -8.15
CA THR A 105 2.76 17.98 -9.29
C THR A 105 3.33 17.43 -10.59
N GLY A 106 2.48 16.91 -11.49
CA GLY A 106 2.96 16.28 -12.73
C GLY A 106 3.51 14.86 -12.56
N ALA A 107 3.40 14.26 -11.37
CA ALA A 107 3.83 12.88 -11.17
C ALA A 107 3.03 11.90 -12.05
N VAL A 108 3.73 10.87 -12.51
CA VAL A 108 3.18 9.74 -13.23
C VAL A 108 2.76 8.71 -12.19
N ILE A 109 1.46 8.46 -12.10
CA ILE A 109 0.90 7.52 -11.13
C ILE A 109 0.55 6.21 -11.84
N ALA A 110 1.16 5.12 -11.36
CA ALA A 110 0.92 3.76 -11.81
C ALA A 110 -0.04 3.02 -10.88
N GLY A 111 -1.12 2.47 -11.42
CA GLY A 111 -2.05 1.60 -10.67
C GLY A 111 -1.81 0.12 -10.97
N ASP A 112 -1.68 -0.69 -9.92
CA ASP A 112 -1.46 -2.15 -10.00
C ASP A 112 -2.11 -2.91 -8.84
N GLY A 113 -2.73 -4.07 -9.14
CA GLY A 113 -3.31 -4.99 -8.18
C GLY A 113 -2.48 -6.26 -7.99
N LYS A 114 -2.05 -6.55 -6.76
CA LYS A 114 -1.33 -7.78 -6.40
C LYS A 114 -2.25 -8.73 -5.64
N SER A 115 -2.60 -9.86 -6.27
CA SER A 115 -3.38 -10.92 -5.62
C SER A 115 -2.57 -11.60 -4.52
N LEU A 116 -3.16 -11.73 -3.34
CA LEU A 116 -2.55 -12.45 -2.23
C LEU A 116 -2.65 -13.96 -2.50
N ARG A 117 -1.54 -14.67 -2.32
CA ARG A 117 -1.53 -16.14 -2.42
C ARG A 117 -2.31 -16.73 -1.23
N ASN A 118 -3.00 -17.84 -1.47
CA ASN A 118 -3.71 -18.61 -0.45
C ASN A 118 -4.87 -17.87 0.24
N THR A 119 -5.45 -16.84 -0.38
CA THR A 119 -6.71 -16.20 0.08
C THR A 119 -7.94 -16.74 -0.63
N VAL A 120 -7.75 -17.80 -1.44
CA VAL A 120 -8.80 -18.40 -2.24
C VAL A 120 -9.75 -19.17 -1.32
N SER A 121 -11.03 -18.85 -1.41
CA SER A 121 -12.11 -19.68 -0.88
C SER A 121 -12.77 -20.46 -2.00
N ASN A 122 -13.09 -21.74 -1.75
CA ASN A 122 -13.72 -22.66 -2.70
C ASN A 122 -12.95 -22.80 -4.02
N ALA A 123 -11.71 -23.30 -3.95
CA ALA A 123 -10.79 -23.36 -5.07
C ALA A 123 -11.29 -24.16 -6.29
N ASP A 124 -12.19 -25.13 -6.07
CA ASP A 124 -12.67 -26.05 -7.11
C ASP A 124 -13.97 -25.60 -7.78
N ASN A 125 -14.36 -24.33 -7.63
CA ASN A 125 -15.59 -23.78 -8.19
C ASN A 125 -15.30 -22.47 -8.94
N ASP A 126 -15.96 -22.26 -10.08
CA ASP A 126 -15.99 -21.00 -10.84
C ASP A 126 -16.32 -19.77 -9.97
N LYS A 127 -16.93 -20.02 -8.80
CA LYS A 127 -17.15 -19.07 -7.70
C LYS A 127 -15.88 -18.82 -6.84
N GLN A 128 -14.69 -18.79 -7.41
CA GLN A 128 -13.47 -18.45 -6.67
C GLN A 128 -13.51 -16.99 -6.19
N ASN A 129 -13.25 -16.74 -4.89
CA ASN A 129 -13.04 -15.38 -4.35
C ASN A 129 -11.64 -15.27 -3.77
N PHE A 130 -10.92 -14.22 -4.13
CA PHE A 130 -9.58 -13.92 -3.63
C PHE A 130 -9.45 -12.44 -3.32
N ILE A 131 -8.46 -12.13 -2.47
CA ILE A 131 -8.16 -10.78 -2.01
C ILE A 131 -6.93 -10.29 -2.77
N SER A 132 -7.00 -9.05 -3.26
CA SER A 132 -5.87 -8.35 -3.86
C SER A 132 -5.58 -7.05 -3.13
N MET A 133 -4.31 -6.66 -3.12
CA MET A 133 -3.91 -5.33 -2.69
C MET A 133 -3.68 -4.47 -3.93
N VAL A 134 -4.51 -3.45 -4.10
CA VAL A 134 -4.39 -2.45 -5.17
C VAL A 134 -3.54 -1.30 -4.64
N SER A 135 -2.58 -0.86 -5.43
CA SER A 135 -1.65 0.21 -5.07
C SER A 135 -1.53 1.24 -6.20
N LEU A 136 -1.48 2.51 -5.83
CA LEU A 136 -1.07 3.61 -6.69
C LEU A 136 0.37 3.96 -6.35
N PHE A 137 1.23 4.05 -7.36
CA PHE A 137 2.67 4.23 -7.22
C PHE A 137 3.14 5.45 -8.03
N SER A 138 3.80 6.39 -7.38
CA SER A 138 4.43 7.55 -8.02
C SER A 138 5.80 7.14 -8.56
N GLN A 139 5.96 7.15 -9.89
CA GLN A 139 7.22 6.73 -10.52
C GLN A 139 8.39 7.66 -10.18
N GLN A 140 8.14 8.97 -10.14
CA GLN A 140 9.17 9.98 -9.89
C GLN A 140 9.68 9.92 -8.45
N GLN A 141 8.77 9.70 -7.49
CA GLN A 141 9.12 9.63 -6.07
C GLN A 141 9.55 8.23 -5.64
N GLY A 142 9.21 7.19 -6.40
CA GLY A 142 9.49 5.80 -6.04
C GLY A 142 8.68 5.31 -4.84
N ILE A 143 7.52 5.92 -4.56
CA ILE A 143 6.69 5.63 -3.39
C ILE A 143 5.28 5.18 -3.80
N VAL A 144 4.69 4.32 -2.98
CA VAL A 144 3.25 4.03 -3.05
C VAL A 144 2.52 5.21 -2.44
N VAL A 145 1.59 5.83 -3.19
CA VAL A 145 0.85 7.03 -2.78
C VAL A 145 -0.55 6.75 -2.24
N ALA A 146 -1.11 5.58 -2.53
CA ALA A 146 -2.35 5.09 -1.94
C ALA A 146 -2.45 3.58 -2.12
N THR A 147 -3.19 2.91 -1.23
CA THR A 147 -3.48 1.47 -1.33
C THR A 147 -4.91 1.17 -0.95
N ALA A 148 -5.47 0.08 -1.46
CA ALA A 148 -6.75 -0.46 -1.04
C ALA A 148 -6.74 -1.98 -1.12
N ILE A 149 -7.63 -2.61 -0.35
CA ILE A 149 -7.92 -4.04 -0.44
C ILE A 149 -9.09 -4.21 -1.40
N MET A 150 -8.98 -5.15 -2.32
CA MET A 150 -10.02 -5.51 -3.28
C MET A 150 -10.41 -6.97 -3.12
N GLU A 151 -11.70 -7.25 -3.08
CA GLU A 151 -12.25 -8.60 -3.24
C GLU A 151 -12.79 -8.76 -4.66
N ASN A 152 -12.24 -9.73 -5.42
CA ASN A 152 -12.52 -9.86 -6.86
C ASN A 152 -14.00 -10.04 -7.21
N LYS A 153 -14.81 -10.59 -6.29
CA LYS A 153 -16.25 -10.75 -6.51
C LYS A 153 -17.09 -9.52 -6.21
N LYS A 154 -16.56 -8.56 -5.46
CA LYS A 154 -17.31 -7.37 -5.04
C LYS A 154 -17.13 -6.23 -6.02
N GLU A 155 -15.92 -6.05 -6.54
CA GLU A 155 -15.59 -4.93 -7.42
C GLU A 155 -14.38 -5.26 -8.31
N SER A 156 -14.22 -4.47 -9.37
CA SER A 156 -13.09 -4.61 -10.30
C SER A 156 -11.91 -3.74 -9.87
N GLU A 157 -10.70 -4.14 -10.25
CA GLU A 157 -9.47 -3.37 -9.99
C GLU A 157 -9.56 -1.94 -10.53
N ILE A 158 -10.21 -1.76 -11.69
CA ILE A 158 -10.42 -0.44 -12.30
C ILE A 158 -11.27 0.44 -11.38
N CYS A 159 -12.34 -0.10 -10.80
CA CYS A 159 -13.20 0.61 -9.85
C CYS A 159 -12.39 1.06 -8.62
N VAL A 160 -11.57 0.16 -8.06
CA VAL A 160 -10.73 0.47 -6.89
C VAL A 160 -9.68 1.53 -7.22
N ILE A 161 -9.03 1.45 -8.39
CA ILE A 161 -8.09 2.48 -8.85
C ILE A 161 -8.80 3.83 -8.98
N GLN A 162 -10.01 3.87 -9.56
CA GLN A 162 -10.80 5.11 -9.68
C GLN A 162 -11.17 5.70 -8.31
N GLN A 163 -11.57 4.86 -7.36
CA GLN A 163 -11.85 5.28 -5.97
C GLN A 163 -10.60 5.82 -5.28
N LEU A 164 -9.44 5.19 -5.45
CA LEU A 164 -8.18 5.66 -4.89
C LEU A 164 -7.78 7.01 -5.50
N LEU A 165 -7.95 7.17 -6.81
CA LEU A 165 -7.65 8.42 -7.50
C LEU A 165 -8.56 9.57 -7.06
N SER A 166 -9.85 9.32 -6.81
CA SER A 166 -10.77 10.36 -6.35
C SER A 166 -10.49 10.85 -4.93
N GLN A 167 -9.81 10.03 -4.11
CA GLN A 167 -9.36 10.40 -2.77
C GLN A 167 -8.07 11.23 -2.79
N LEU A 168 -7.30 11.17 -3.88
CA LEU A 168 -6.08 11.94 -4.03
C LEU A 168 -6.40 13.32 -4.61
N LYS A 169 -5.91 14.38 -3.95
CA LYS A 169 -5.94 15.75 -4.49
C LYS A 169 -4.86 15.88 -5.57
N LEU A 170 -5.17 15.43 -6.78
CA LEU A 170 -4.26 15.42 -7.92
C LEU A 170 -4.52 16.65 -8.81
N GLU A 171 -3.52 17.52 -8.92
CA GLU A 171 -3.48 18.63 -9.89
C GLU A 171 -2.48 18.32 -11.02
N ASN A 172 -2.95 18.25 -12.26
CA ASN A 172 -2.15 18.04 -13.47
C ASN A 172 -1.27 16.77 -13.45
N HIS A 173 -1.86 15.58 -13.30
CA HIS A 173 -1.13 14.29 -13.27
C HIS A 173 -1.40 13.42 -14.49
N VAL A 174 -0.39 12.66 -14.91
CA VAL A 174 -0.53 11.63 -15.96
C VAL A 174 -0.75 10.28 -15.29
N ILE A 175 -1.92 9.69 -15.49
CA ILE A 175 -2.25 8.39 -14.93
C ILE A 175 -1.91 7.32 -15.96
N ILE A 176 -1.02 6.42 -15.59
CA ILE A 176 -0.65 5.28 -16.41
C ILE A 176 -1.16 4.04 -15.70
N LYS A 177 -2.20 3.38 -16.23
CA LYS A 177 -2.48 2.01 -15.78
C LYS A 177 -1.27 1.17 -16.17
N ALA A 178 -0.65 0.43 -15.24
CA ALA A 178 0.49 -0.44 -15.57
C ALA A 178 0.16 -1.49 -16.67
N TRP A 179 -1.13 -1.65 -16.96
CA TRP A 179 -1.71 -2.41 -18.07
C TRP A 179 -1.87 -1.60 -19.38
N VAL A 180 -1.03 -0.59 -19.61
CA VAL A 180 -1.00 0.16 -20.87
C VAL A 180 -0.99 -0.78 -22.09
N LEU A 181 -0.25 -1.89 -22.02
CA LEU A 181 -0.23 -2.93 -23.05
C LEU A 181 -1.57 -3.62 -23.30
N SER A 182 -2.45 -3.72 -22.30
CA SER A 182 -3.72 -4.43 -22.45
C SER A 182 -4.82 -3.56 -23.05
N ILE A 183 -4.81 -2.25 -22.76
CA ILE A 183 -5.64 -1.27 -23.48
C ILE A 183 -5.18 -1.22 -24.94
N PHE A 184 -3.87 -1.18 -25.17
CA PHE A 184 -3.29 -1.24 -26.51
C PHE A 184 -3.66 -2.55 -27.23
N ARG A 185 -3.56 -3.73 -26.59
CA ARG A 185 -3.99 -5.01 -27.18
C ARG A 185 -5.49 -5.08 -27.48
N MET A 186 -6.36 -4.51 -26.64
CA MET A 186 -7.80 -4.42 -26.95
C MET A 186 -8.09 -3.58 -28.19
N HIS A 187 -7.20 -2.63 -28.51
CA HIS A 187 -7.24 -1.83 -29.74
C HIS A 187 -6.30 -2.35 -30.83
N GLY A 188 -5.82 -3.60 -30.73
CA GLY A 188 -5.04 -4.28 -31.77
C GLY A 188 -3.54 -3.97 -31.80
N PHE A 189 -3.00 -3.36 -30.74
CA PHE A 189 -1.59 -3.00 -30.66
C PHE A 189 -0.79 -3.99 -29.79
N ASP A 190 0.22 -4.62 -30.38
CA ASP A 190 1.02 -5.65 -29.71
C ASP A 190 2.14 -5.10 -28.81
N SER A 191 2.48 -3.81 -28.94
CA SER A 191 3.46 -3.14 -28.09
C SER A 191 3.20 -1.64 -27.98
N ILE A 192 3.75 -1.01 -26.94
CA ILE A 192 3.71 0.46 -26.76
C ILE A 192 4.39 1.17 -27.95
N LYS A 193 5.45 0.58 -28.51
CA LYS A 193 6.15 1.12 -29.68
C LYS A 193 5.27 1.11 -30.93
N ALA A 194 4.50 0.05 -31.16
CA ALA A 194 3.57 -0.05 -32.28
C ALA A 194 2.43 0.97 -32.20
N ALA A 195 1.92 1.22 -30.99
CA ALA A 195 0.91 2.25 -30.77
C ALA A 195 1.46 3.67 -31.01
N ILE A 196 2.68 3.96 -30.54
CA ILE A 196 3.35 5.23 -30.78
C ILE A 196 3.64 5.42 -32.27
N ASP A 197 4.13 4.39 -32.98
CA ASP A 197 4.37 4.46 -34.42
C ASP A 197 3.07 4.77 -35.19
N GLN A 198 1.95 4.12 -34.86
CA GLN A 198 0.67 4.37 -35.55
C GLN A 198 0.06 5.75 -35.25
N ILE A 199 0.21 6.24 -34.01
CA ILE A 199 -0.18 7.61 -33.64
C ILE A 199 0.73 8.64 -34.34
N SER A 200 2.03 8.35 -34.47
CA SER A 200 3.01 9.20 -35.15
C SER A 200 2.85 9.25 -36.67
N HIS A 201 2.15 8.29 -37.29
CA HIS A 201 1.82 8.34 -38.72
C HIS A 201 0.56 9.18 -39.01
N ASN A 202 -0.16 9.62 -37.97
CA ASN A 202 -1.35 10.46 -38.07
C ASN A 202 -1.08 11.93 -37.69
N ILE A 203 0.09 12.44 -38.09
CA ILE A 203 0.51 13.84 -37.92
C ILE A 203 -0.58 14.87 -38.29
N PRO A 204 -1.38 14.68 -39.36
CA PRO A 204 -2.46 15.62 -39.70
C PRO A 204 -3.56 15.72 -38.63
N ALA A 205 -3.89 14.63 -37.93
CA ALA A 205 -4.94 14.60 -36.91
C ALA A 205 -4.49 15.19 -35.56
N MET A 206 -3.19 15.11 -35.25
CA MET A 206 -2.58 15.76 -34.08
C MET A 206 -2.48 17.28 -34.27
N ALA A 207 -2.25 17.76 -35.50
CA ALA A 207 -2.19 19.18 -35.82
C ALA A 207 -3.55 19.89 -35.71
N SER A 208 -4.66 19.20 -35.96
CA SER A 208 -6.03 19.75 -35.85
C SER A 208 -6.59 19.82 -34.43
N LEU A 209 -5.91 19.24 -33.44
CA LEU A 209 -6.28 19.27 -32.01
C LEU A 209 -5.48 20.31 -31.21
N LEU A 210 -4.41 20.86 -31.80
CA LEU A 210 -3.52 21.85 -31.20
C LEU A 210 -3.61 23.25 -31.86
N MET A 211 -4.41 23.39 -32.92
CA MET A 211 -4.95 24.65 -33.43
C MET A 211 -6.44 24.73 -33.11
#